data_AF-A0A359ETS7-F1
#
_entry.id   AF-A0A359ETS7-F1
#
_cell.length_a   1.000
_cell.length_b   1.000
_cell.length_c   1.000
_cell.angle_alpha   90.00
_cell.angle_beta   90.00
_cell.angle_gamma   90.00
#
_symmetry.space_group_name_H-M   'P 1'
#
loop_
_entity.id
_entity.type
_entity.pdbx_description
1 polymer ?
#
loop_
_entity_poly.entity_id
_entity_poly.type
_entity_poly.pdbx_seq_one_letter_code
_entity_poly.pdbx_strand_id
1 'polypeptide(L)' 'MKLLKKMIVAGALGVLAVAVAGCGGGDKKADNAKPDANKPVIVGVNPGPHAVIMENVKKIAEKKGLKIEIKEFSDFVT' A
#
# COMPACT_ATOMS: atom_id res chain seq x y z
N MET A 1 -38.23 10.51 -30.51
CA MET A 1 -36.81 10.93 -30.46
C MET A 1 -36.35 11.58 -29.13
N LYS A 2 -37.16 11.63 -28.05
CA LYS A 2 -36.71 12.19 -26.74
C LYS A 2 -36.25 11.12 -25.74
N LEU A 3 -36.74 9.89 -25.84
CA LEU A 3 -36.32 8.77 -24.97
C LEU A 3 -35.01 8.10 -25.43
N LEU A 4 -34.79 7.99 -26.74
CA LEU A 4 -33.56 7.38 -27.29
C LEU A 4 -32.31 8.24 -27.02
N LYS A 5 -32.47 9.57 -26.98
CA LYS A 5 -31.40 10.51 -26.61
C LYS A 5 -31.03 10.44 -25.13
N LYS A 6 -31.97 10.08 -24.24
CA LYS A 6 -31.71 9.89 -22.79
C LYS A 6 -30.95 8.59 -22.48
N MET A 7 -31.08 7.56 -23.32
CA MET A 7 -30.36 6.29 -23.15
C MET A 7 -28.91 6.33 -23.66
N ILE A 8 -28.59 7.23 -24.60
CA ILE A 8 -27.22 7.44 -25.09
C ILE A 8 -26.36 8.17 -24.03
N VAL A 9 -26.95 9.08 -23.25
CA VAL A 9 -26.24 9.81 -22.19
C VAL A 9 -25.96 8.91 -20.96
N ALA A 10 -26.82 7.92 -20.69
CA ALA A 10 -26.61 6.95 -19.62
C ALA A 10 -25.56 5.87 -19.97
N GLY A 11 -25.37 5.56 -21.26
CA GLY A 11 -24.34 4.63 -21.73
C GLY A 11 -22.91 5.19 -21.66
N ALA A 12 -22.75 6.50 -21.87
CA ALA A 12 -21.44 7.16 -21.84
C ALA A 12 -20.80 7.22 -20.44
N LEU A 13 -21.60 7.19 -19.37
CA LEU A 13 -21.09 7.10 -17.99
C LEU A 13 -20.69 5.66 -17.59
N GLY A 14 -21.33 4.65 -18.19
CA GLY A 14 -21.03 3.24 -17.90
C GLY A 14 -19.68 2.77 -18.45
N VAL A 15 -19.29 3.28 -19.63
CA VAL A 15 -18.02 2.92 -20.28
C VAL A 15 -16.80 3.46 -19.52
N LEU A 16 -16.94 4.60 -18.84
CA LEU A 16 -15.84 5.17 -18.04
C LEU A 16 -15.55 4.36 -16.77
N ALA A 17 -16.57 3.70 -16.19
CA ALA A 17 -16.39 2.82 -15.03
C ALA A 17 -15.65 1.52 -15.39
N VAL A 18 -15.80 1.03 -16.62
CA VAL A 18 -15.12 -0.19 -17.09
C VAL A 18 -13.65 0.09 -17.46
N ALA A 19 -13.32 1.31 -17.89
CA ALA A 19 -11.95 1.71 -18.21
C ALA A 19 -11.04 1.78 -16.97
N VAL A 20 -11.55 2.18 -15.80
CA VAL A 20 -10.76 2.22 -14.55
C VAL A 20 -10.54 0.83 -13.96
N ALA A 21 -11.46 -0.12 -14.18
CA ALA A 21 -11.30 -1.50 -13.74
C ALA A 21 -10.30 -2.31 -14.60
N GLY A 22 -9.87 -1.78 -15.75
CA GLY A 22 -9.01 -2.47 -16.72
C GLY A 22 -7.51 -2.15 -16.65
N CYS A 23 -7.07 -1.13 -15.91
CA CYS A 23 -5.63 -0.83 -15.72
C CYS A 23 -5.02 -1.75 -14.64
N GLY A 24 -5.24 -3.06 -14.77
CA GLY A 24 -4.73 -4.10 -13.87
C GLY A 24 -4.69 -5.50 -14.50
N GLY A 25 -4.84 -5.60 -15.83
CA GLY A 25 -4.74 -6.85 -16.56
C GLY A 25 -3.30 -7.33 -16.67
N GLY A 26 -2.85 -8.07 -15.67
CA GLY A 26 -1.65 -8.88 -15.71
C GLY A 26 -1.73 -9.95 -14.63
N ASP A 27 -1.88 -11.21 -15.04
CA ASP A 27 -1.90 -12.42 -14.24
C ASP A 27 -0.79 -12.49 -13.20
N LYS A 28 -1.02 -11.87 -12.04
CA LYS A 28 -0.51 -12.29 -10.76
C LYS A 28 -1.67 -12.12 -9.81
N LYS A 29 -2.16 -13.24 -9.27
CA LYS A 29 -2.87 -13.28 -8.01
C LYS A 29 -1.93 -12.70 -6.95
N ALA A 30 -1.84 -11.38 -6.89
CA ALA A 30 -1.36 -10.69 -5.72
C ALA A 30 -2.39 -11.04 -4.66
N ASP A 31 -1.98 -11.88 -3.70
CA ASP A 31 -2.64 -11.97 -2.41
C ASP A 31 -2.70 -10.53 -1.87
N ASN A 32 -3.78 -9.83 -2.21
CA ASN A 32 -4.19 -8.60 -1.58
C ASN A 32 -4.75 -9.00 -0.22
N ALA A 33 -3.89 -9.60 0.61
CA ALA A 33 -4.10 -9.64 2.03
C ALA A 33 -4.19 -8.17 2.44
N LYS A 34 -5.42 -7.71 2.73
CA LYS A 34 -5.69 -6.39 3.27
C LYS A 34 -4.62 -6.12 4.34
N PRO A 35 -3.77 -5.09 4.18
CA PRO A 35 -2.71 -4.84 5.15
C PRO A 35 -3.37 -4.70 6.51
N ASP A 36 -3.00 -5.62 7.40
CA ASP A 36 -3.48 -5.60 8.78
C ASP A 36 -2.81 -4.40 9.44
N ALA A 37 -3.57 -3.31 9.57
CA ALA A 37 -3.07 -2.04 10.07
C ALA A 37 -2.56 -2.14 11.52
N ASN A 38 -2.83 -3.26 12.21
CA ASN A 38 -2.34 -3.52 13.56
C ASN A 38 -0.98 -4.24 13.58
N LYS A 39 -0.50 -4.77 12.46
CA LYS A 39 0.80 -5.46 12.43
C LYS A 39 1.94 -4.45 12.59
N PRO A 40 2.99 -4.81 13.37
CA PRO A 40 4.16 -3.97 13.49
C PRO A 40 4.90 -3.88 12.16
N VAL A 41 5.41 -2.69 11.85
CA VAL A 41 6.31 -2.47 10.71
C VAL A 41 7.68 -2.97 11.10
N ILE A 42 8.17 -3.97 10.39
CA ILE A 42 9.49 -4.55 10.62
C ILE A 42 10.51 -3.77 9.77
N VAL A 43 11.53 -3.23 10.40
CA VAL A 43 12.60 -2.47 9.75
C VAL A 43 13.92 -3.15 10.03
N GLY A 44 14.57 -3.61 8.95
CA GLY A 44 15.95 -4.05 9.01
C GLY A 44 16.89 -2.84 9.15
N VAL A 45 17.85 -2.89 10.07
CA VAL A 45 18.92 -1.88 10.15
C VAL A 45 20.26 -2.53 10.42
N ASN A 46 21.33 -1.92 9.92
CA ASN A 46 22.67 -2.34 10.28
C ASN A 46 22.97 -1.94 11.74
N PRO A 47 23.65 -2.79 12.53
CA PRO A 47 24.18 -2.42 13.84
C PRO A 47 24.94 -1.08 13.83
N GLY A 48 24.93 -0.39 14.98
CA GLY A 48 25.63 0.89 15.14
C GLY A 48 24.72 2.10 14.91
N PRO A 49 25.15 3.13 14.15
CA PRO A 49 24.46 4.42 14.14
C PRO A 49 23.02 4.33 13.61
N HIS A 50 22.75 3.41 12.67
CA HIS A 50 21.41 3.22 12.12
C HIS A 50 20.43 2.64 13.15
N ALA A 51 20.87 1.71 14.00
CA ALA A 51 20.05 1.17 15.08
C ALA A 51 19.67 2.25 16.10
N VAL A 52 20.63 3.06 16.54
CA VAL A 52 20.41 4.16 17.51
C VAL A 52 19.42 5.20 16.96
N ILE A 53 19.54 5.56 15.68
CA ILE A 53 18.59 6.46 15.03
C ILE A 53 17.21 5.81 14.98
N MET A 54 17.13 4.53 14.60
CA MET A 54 15.85 3.83 14.48
C MET A 54 15.14 3.64 15.82
N GLU A 55 15.86 3.51 16.93
CA GLU A 55 15.29 3.51 18.28
C GLU A 55 14.59 4.82 18.61
N ASN A 56 15.15 5.97 18.20
CA ASN A 56 14.51 7.26 18.39
C ASN A 56 13.27 7.41 17.50
N VAL A 57 13.34 6.93 16.25
CA VAL A 57 12.19 6.88 15.34
C VAL A 57 11.07 6.03 15.91
N LYS A 58 11.38 4.85 16.47
CA LYS A 58 10.41 3.97 17.12
C LYS A 58 9.65 4.69 18.24
N LYS A 59 10.33 5.44 19.10
CA LYS A 59 9.70 6.23 20.18
C LYS A 59 8.73 7.29 19.64
N ILE A 60 9.05 7.92 18.50
CA ILE A 60 8.18 8.91 17.85
C ILE A 60 6.99 8.23 17.15
N ALA A 61 7.24 7.08 16.51
CA ALA A 61 6.24 6.29 15.82
C ALA A 61 5.18 5.73 16.79
N GLU A 62 5.59 5.27 17.97
CA GLU A 62 4.68 4.80 19.02
C GLU A 62 3.70 5.88 19.46
N LYS A 63 4.15 7.14 19.60
CA LYS A 63 3.27 8.29 19.89
C LYS A 63 2.24 8.55 18.79
N LYS A 64 2.52 8.11 17.56
CA LYS A 64 1.62 8.22 16.40
C LYS A 64 0.79 6.94 16.19
N GLY A 65 0.83 5.98 17.12
CA GLY A 65 0.10 4.73 17.02
C GLY A 65 0.71 3.70 16.06
N LEU A 66 1.96 3.92 15.61
CA LEU A 66 2.67 3.00 14.72
C LEU A 66 3.65 2.15 15.53
N LYS A 67 3.47 0.83 15.48
CA LYS A 67 4.40 -0.13 16.09
C LYS A 67 5.53 -0.44 15.12
N ILE A 68 6.77 -0.26 15.57
CA ILE A 68 7.97 -0.59 14.78
C ILE A 68 8.76 -1.68 15.49
N GLU A 69 9.13 -2.71 14.75
CA GLU A 69 10.06 -3.77 15.16
C GLU A 69 11.38 -3.57 14.43
N ILE A 70 12.46 -3.41 15.20
CA ILE A 70 13.80 -3.19 14.67
C ILE A 70 14.48 -4.56 14.59
N LYS A 71 14.96 -4.95 13.41
CA LYS A 71 15.76 -6.16 13.20
C LYS A 71 17.15 -5.79 12.73
N GLU A 72 18.16 -6.12 13.51
CA GLU A 72 19.53 -5.87 13.10
C GLU A 72 19.99 -6.92 12.10
N PHE A 73 20.66 -6.49 11.03
CA PHE A 73 21.27 -7.37 10.04
C PHE A 73 22.67 -6.88 9.67
N SER A 74 23.59 -7.81 9.42
CA SER A 74 24.99 -7.52 9.12
C SER A 74 25.39 -7.79 7.67
N ASP A 75 24.59 -8.57 6.93
CA ASP A 75 24.91 -9.00 5.56
C ASP A 75 24.22 -8.12 4.52
N PHE A 76 24.99 -7.67 3.53
CA PHE A 76 24.51 -6.91 2.39
C PHE A 76 24.47 -7.83 1.16
N VAL A 77 23.28 -8.32 0.85
CA VAL A 77 23.07 -9.15 -0.34
C VAL A 77 23.17 -8.26 -1.59
N THR A 78 24.07 -8.62 -2.51
CA THR A 78 24.26 -8.00 -3.84
C THR A 78 23.60 -8.83 -4.90
#